data_AF-A0A1W9PSR8-F1
#
_entry.id   AF-A0A1W9PSR8-F1
#
_cell.length_a   1.000
_cell.length_b   1.000
_cell.length_c   1.000
_cell.angle_alpha   90.00
_cell.angle_beta   90.00
_cell.angle_gamma   90.00
#
_symmetry.space_group_name_H-M   'P 1'
#
loop_
_entity.id
_entity.type
_entity.pdbx_description
1 polymer ?
#
loop_
_entity_poly.entity_id
_entity_poly.type
_entity_poly.pdbx_seq_one_letter_code
_entity_poly.pdbx_strand_id
1 'polypeptide(L)'
;MSNFLRNFRIHTLSFWLGFLAGGLLWWLVGHLRPHAKKIQKRLKERIQSTQEKMSASAEQRHRQNTLELAQRQHLAAPLFSLDEILIPPRLLSPPPLVTPGEELPPAPDIVQKCVPYMPDYPAFAAEYKAPQRK
;
A
#
# COMPACT_ATOMS: atom_id res chain seq x y z
N MET A 1 63.19 -25.87 36.97
CA MET A 1 63.29 -25.18 35.66
C MET A 1 62.46 -25.83 34.53
N SER A 2 61.69 -26.89 34.77
CA SER A 2 60.83 -27.53 33.76
C SER A 2 59.45 -26.86 33.56
N ASN A 3 58.95 -26.14 34.57
CA ASN A 3 57.63 -25.49 34.51
C ASN A 3 57.61 -24.19 33.67
N PHE A 4 58.76 -23.49 33.58
CA PHE A 4 58.88 -22.25 32.81
C PHE A 4 58.79 -22.51 31.29
N LEU A 5 59.43 -23.58 30.81
CA LEU A 5 59.38 -24.01 29.41
C LEU A 5 58.00 -24.55 29.00
N ARG A 6 57.23 -25.11 29.95
CA ARG A 6 55.87 -25.61 29.71
C ARG A 6 54.84 -24.48 29.62
N ASN A 7 54.94 -23.47 30.48
CA ASN A 7 54.10 -22.26 30.39
C ASN A 7 54.37 -21.48 29.10
N PHE A 8 55.64 -21.30 28.72
CA PHE A 8 55.97 -20.64 27.45
C PHE A 8 55.33 -21.36 26.25
N ARG A 9 55.39 -22.69 26.18
CA ARG A 9 54.76 -23.47 25.11
C ARG A 9 53.24 -23.28 25.04
N ILE A 10 52.53 -23.23 26.16
CA ILE A 10 51.06 -23.04 26.18
C ILE A 10 50.71 -21.63 25.70
N HIS A 11 51.43 -20.61 26.16
CA HIS A 11 51.24 -19.23 25.70
C HIS A 11 51.53 -19.06 24.21
N THR A 12 52.57 -19.71 23.68
CA THR A 12 52.87 -19.70 22.23
C THR A 12 51.82 -20.44 21.41
N LEU A 13 51.27 -21.55 21.92
CA LEU A 13 50.25 -22.33 21.21
C LEU A 13 48.91 -21.59 21.16
N SER A 14 48.47 -20.99 22.28
CA SER A 14 47.26 -20.15 22.31
C SER A 14 47.39 -18.90 21.44
N PHE A 15 48.58 -18.29 21.38
CA PHE A 15 48.86 -17.16 20.49
C PHE A 15 48.72 -17.56 19.01
N TRP A 16 49.33 -18.68 18.61
CA TRP A 16 49.22 -19.19 17.24
C TRP A 16 47.80 -19.63 16.89
N LEU A 17 47.08 -20.24 17.83
CA LEU A 17 45.69 -20.63 17.63
C LEU A 17 44.78 -19.41 17.43
N GLY A 18 45.00 -18.36 18.23
CA GLY A 18 44.31 -17.08 18.07
C GLY A 18 44.65 -16.38 16.74
N PHE A 19 45.92 -16.42 16.33
CA PHE A 19 46.36 -15.88 15.05
C PHE A 19 45.75 -16.63 13.86
N LEU A 20 45.72 -17.97 13.93
CA LEU A 20 45.07 -18.80 12.92
C LEU A 20 43.56 -18.55 12.87
N ALA A 21 42.89 -18.49 14.02
CA ALA A 21 41.47 -18.21 14.11
C ALA A 21 41.12 -16.82 13.58
N GLY A 22 41.93 -15.82 13.90
CA GLY A 22 41.79 -14.45 13.39
C GLY A 22 42.01 -14.36 11.89
N GLY A 23 43.02 -15.03 11.35
CA GLY A 23 43.27 -15.13 9.91
C GLY A 23 42.13 -15.83 9.18
N LEU A 24 41.61 -16.92 9.74
CA LEU A 24 40.44 -17.63 9.21
C LEU A 24 39.19 -16.74 9.22
N LEU A 25 38.93 -16.02 10.32
CA LEU A 25 37.83 -15.08 10.42
C LEU A 25 37.95 -13.95 9.39
N TRP A 26 39.16 -13.38 9.24
CA TRP A 26 39.40 -12.32 8.27
C TRP A 26 39.21 -12.80 6.84
N TRP A 27 39.72 -13.99 6.52
CA TRP A 27 39.54 -14.63 5.22
C TRP A 27 38.05 -14.90 4.93
N LEU A 28 37.32 -15.42 5.91
CA LEU A 28 35.89 -15.70 5.81
C LEU A 28 35.09 -14.41 5.60
N VAL A 29 35.35 -13.36 6.38
CA VAL A 29 34.71 -12.04 6.22
C VAL A 29 35.03 -11.44 4.85
N GLY A 30 36.28 -11.54 4.40
CA GLY A 30 36.71 -11.12 3.06
C GLY A 30 35.98 -11.86 1.95
N HIS A 31 35.74 -13.17 2.13
CA HIS A 31 35.03 -14.02 1.18
C HIS A 31 33.52 -13.74 1.13
N LEU A 32 32.89 -13.37 2.25
CA LEU A 32 31.46 -13.00 2.29
C LEU A 32 31.20 -11.56 1.81
N ARG A 33 32.19 -10.68 1.90
CA ARG A 33 32.12 -9.27 1.48
C ARG A 33 31.58 -9.06 0.05
N PRO A 34 32.00 -9.80 -1.00
CA PRO A 34 31.45 -9.64 -2.35
C PRO A 34 29.96 -10.02 -2.47
N HIS A 35 29.44 -10.87 -1.59
CA HIS A 35 28.03 -11.29 -1.59
C HIS A 35 27.12 -10.39 -0.74
N ALA A 36 27.69 -9.59 0.16
CA ALA A 36 26.94 -8.71 1.08
C ALA A 36 26.00 -7.74 0.35
N LYS A 37 26.42 -7.16 -0.79
CA LYS A 37 25.59 -6.25 -1.58
C LYS A 37 24.31 -6.94 -2.11
N LYS A 38 24.40 -8.21 -2.51
CA LYS A 38 23.26 -9.00 -2.98
C LYS A 38 22.29 -9.32 -1.84
N ILE A 39 22.82 -9.64 -0.65
CA ILE A 39 22.03 -9.94 0.55
C ILE A 39 21.27 -8.69 1.01
N GLN A 40 21.95 -7.54 1.07
CA GLN A 40 21.33 -6.26 1.42
C GLN A 40 20.19 -5.89 0.47
N LYS A 41 20.39 -6.06 -0.85
CA LYS A 41 19.35 -5.79 -1.85
C LYS A 41 18.12 -6.69 -1.63
N ARG A 42 18.33 -8.00 -1.45
CA ARG A 42 17.25 -8.97 -1.19
C ARG A 42 16.49 -8.67 0.12
N LEU A 43 17.19 -8.24 1.16
CA LEU A 43 16.56 -7.89 2.43
C LEU A 43 15.70 -6.62 2.30
N LYS A 44 16.21 -5.60 1.60
CA LYS A 44 15.47 -4.37 1.32
C LYS A 44 14.20 -4.65 0.50
N GLU A 45 14.32 -5.43 -0.56
CA GLU A 45 13.19 -5.84 -1.41
C GLU A 45 12.13 -6.65 -0.62
N ARG A 46 12.56 -7.54 0.30
CA ARG A 46 11.65 -8.27 1.19
C ARG A 46 10.92 -7.36 2.18
N ILE A 47 11.61 -6.37 2.75
CA ILE A 47 10.97 -5.41 3.65
C ILE A 47 9.96 -4.55 2.89
N GLN A 48 10.33 -4.04 1.71
CA GLN A 48 9.44 -3.21 0.88
C GLN A 48 8.19 -3.99 0.44
N SER A 49 8.35 -5.19 -0.11
CA SER A 49 7.21 -6.02 -0.52
C SER A 49 6.33 -6.47 0.66
N THR A 50 6.88 -6.57 1.87
CA THR A 50 6.07 -6.85 3.07
C THR A 50 5.27 -5.62 3.50
N GLN A 51 5.88 -4.43 3.46
CA GLN A 51 5.15 -3.18 3.73
C GLN A 51 4.00 -2.97 2.75
N GLU A 52 4.23 -3.19 1.45
CA GLU A 52 3.20 -3.11 0.40
C GLU A 52 2.07 -4.12 0.63
N LYS A 53 2.39 -5.35 1.07
CA LYS A 53 1.37 -6.36 1.40
C LYS A 53 0.60 -6.01 2.67
N MET A 54 1.25 -5.42 3.67
CA MET A 54 0.60 -4.99 4.90
C MET A 54 -0.38 -3.83 4.64
N SER A 55 0.00 -2.85 3.82
CA SER A 55 -0.91 -1.78 3.42
C SER A 55 -2.08 -2.31 2.60
N ALA A 56 -1.85 -3.21 1.65
CA ALA A 56 -2.91 -3.86 0.88
C ALA A 56 -3.88 -4.65 1.80
N SER A 57 -3.35 -5.36 2.81
CA SER A 57 -4.19 -6.07 3.78
C SER A 57 -5.00 -5.12 4.66
N ALA A 58 -4.44 -3.98 5.07
CA ALA A 58 -5.15 -2.98 5.86
C ALA A 58 -6.27 -2.34 5.05
N GLU A 59 -6.01 -2.02 3.77
CA GLU A 59 -7.01 -1.48 2.86
C GLU A 59 -8.16 -2.48 2.62
N GLN A 60 -7.83 -3.75 2.37
CA GLN A 60 -8.84 -4.80 2.18
C GLN A 60 -9.74 -4.93 3.43
N ARG A 61 -9.14 -4.94 4.61
CA ARG A 61 -9.88 -5.01 5.88
C ARG A 61 -10.75 -3.77 6.10
N HIS A 62 -10.23 -2.59 5.77
CA HIS A 62 -11.00 -1.35 5.83
C HIS A 62 -12.21 -1.42 4.91
N ARG A 63 -12.02 -1.81 3.63
CA ARG A 63 -13.11 -1.95 2.66
C ARG A 63 -14.19 -2.91 3.15
N GLN A 64 -13.79 -4.07 3.68
CA GLN A 64 -14.72 -5.05 4.22
C GLN A 64 -15.52 -4.51 5.41
N ASN A 65 -14.87 -3.84 6.36
CA ASN A 65 -15.54 -3.24 7.51
C ASN A 65 -16.50 -2.12 7.08
N THR A 66 -16.13 -1.30 6.08
CA THR A 66 -17.00 -0.25 5.55
C THR A 66 -18.25 -0.83 4.91
N LEU A 67 -18.12 -1.93 4.15
CA LEU A 67 -19.26 -2.62 3.55
C LEU A 67 -20.19 -3.21 4.62
N GLU A 68 -19.64 -3.85 5.65
CA GLU A 68 -20.43 -4.41 6.75
C GLU A 68 -21.15 -3.30 7.53
N LEU A 69 -20.50 -2.16 7.74
CA LEU A 69 -21.11 -1.00 8.39
C LEU A 69 -22.25 -0.43 7.53
N ALA A 70 -22.03 -0.22 6.24
CA ALA A 70 -23.04 0.31 5.33
C ALA A 70 -24.27 -0.61 5.23
N GLN A 71 -24.05 -1.93 5.16
CA GLN A 71 -25.12 -2.93 5.15
C GLN A 71 -26.01 -2.84 6.40
N ARG A 72 -25.49 -2.42 7.55
CA ARG A 72 -26.26 -2.30 8.80
C ARG A 72 -26.98 -0.97 8.96
N GLN A 73 -26.66 0.04 8.15
CA GLN A 73 -27.16 1.40 8.33
C GLN A 73 -28.57 1.64 7.78
N HIS A 74 -29.09 0.74 6.93
CA HIS A 74 -30.43 0.90 6.38
C HIS A 74 -31.49 0.16 7.20
N LEU A 75 -32.69 0.73 7.29
CA LEU A 75 -33.81 0.18 8.10
C LEU A 75 -34.21 -1.23 7.69
N ALA A 76 -34.02 -1.56 6.41
CA ALA A 76 -34.38 -2.85 5.84
C ALA A 76 -33.25 -3.90 5.91
N ALA A 77 -32.16 -3.63 6.64
CA ALA A 77 -31.00 -4.52 6.76
C ALA A 77 -31.32 -5.98 7.14
N PRO A 78 -32.33 -6.27 7.97
CA PRO A 78 -32.70 -7.66 8.27
C PRO A 78 -33.40 -8.41 7.12
N LEU A 79 -33.92 -7.69 6.12
CA LEU A 79 -34.79 -8.24 5.07
C LEU A 79 -34.17 -8.18 3.69
N PHE A 80 -33.33 -7.19 3.42
CA PHE A 80 -32.72 -6.96 2.10
C PHE A 80 -31.22 -6.72 2.23
N SER A 81 -30.47 -7.21 1.25
CA SER A 81 -29.08 -6.82 1.08
C SER A 81 -28.99 -5.40 0.54
N LEU A 82 -27.89 -4.68 0.83
CA LEU A 82 -27.70 -3.32 0.36
C LEU A 82 -27.67 -3.28 -1.17
N ASP A 83 -27.04 -4.26 -1.81
CA ASP A 83 -26.92 -4.35 -3.27
C ASP A 83 -28.28 -4.42 -3.99
N GLU A 84 -29.33 -4.94 -3.35
CA GLU A 84 -30.68 -5.03 -3.93
C GLU A 84 -31.42 -3.70 -3.92
N ILE A 85 -31.12 -2.83 -2.95
CA ILE A 85 -31.85 -1.56 -2.74
C ILE A 85 -30.97 -0.33 -2.98
N LEU A 86 -29.68 -0.51 -3.20
CA LEU A 86 -28.72 0.57 -3.41
C LEU A 86 -29.00 1.26 -4.74
N ILE A 87 -29.34 2.54 -4.66
CA ILE A 87 -29.31 3.43 -5.82
C ILE A 87 -27.86 3.93 -5.93
N PRO A 88 -27.08 3.47 -6.94
CA PRO A 88 -25.67 3.82 -7.02
C PRO A 88 -25.54 5.34 -7.26
N PRO A 89 -24.76 6.06 -6.43
CA PRO A 89 -24.58 7.50 -6.59
C PRO A 89 -24.00 7.79 -7.97
N ARG A 90 -24.51 8.85 -8.62
CA ARG A 90 -23.99 9.31 -9.91
C ARG A 90 -23.36 10.68 -9.73
N LEU A 91 -22.19 10.87 -10.31
CA LEU A 91 -21.55 12.19 -10.33
C LEU A 91 -22.06 12.97 -11.54
N LEU A 92 -22.62 14.15 -11.29
CA LEU A 92 -22.89 15.11 -12.36
C LEU A 92 -21.58 15.73 -12.82
N SER A 93 -21.40 15.82 -14.14
CA SER A 93 -20.29 16.58 -14.71
C SER A 93 -20.42 18.06 -14.36
N PRO A 94 -19.31 18.76 -14.05
CA PRO A 94 -19.34 20.19 -13.87
C PRO A 94 -19.86 20.89 -15.14
N PRO A 95 -20.65 21.96 -14.99
CA PRO A 95 -21.12 22.72 -16.13
C PRO A 95 -19.93 23.32 -16.90
N PRO A 96 -20.06 23.50 -18.23
CA PRO A 96 -19.02 24.12 -19.03
C PRO A 96 -18.77 25.57 -18.55
N LEU A 97 -17.50 25.98 -18.60
CA LEU A 97 -17.11 27.37 -18.37
C LEU A 97 -17.73 28.24 -19.48
N VAL A 98 -18.40 29.33 -19.09
CA VAL A 98 -19.03 30.26 -20.04
C VAL A 98 -18.08 31.44 -20.28
N THR A 99 -17.53 31.52 -21.49
CA THR A 99 -16.75 32.70 -21.94
C THR A 99 -17.69 33.68 -22.67
N PRO A 100 -17.71 34.97 -22.31
CA PRO A 100 -18.49 35.96 -23.06
C PRO A 100 -18.07 36.02 -24.53
N GLY A 101 -19.02 35.84 -25.45
CA GLY A 101 -18.78 35.88 -26.90
C GLY A 101 -18.52 34.52 -27.56
N GLU A 102 -18.39 33.44 -26.78
CA GLU A 102 -18.32 32.06 -27.30
C GLU A 102 -19.69 31.37 -27.26
N GLU A 103 -19.97 30.53 -28.25
CA GLU A 103 -21.14 29.67 -28.23
C GLU A 103 -20.96 28.57 -27.17
N LEU A 104 -21.97 28.42 -26.31
CA LEU A 104 -21.94 27.40 -25.26
C LEU A 104 -21.96 26.01 -25.89
N PRO A 105 -21.06 25.08 -25.48
CA PRO A 105 -21.10 23.73 -26.00
C PRO A 105 -22.47 23.09 -25.69
N PRO A 106 -23.02 22.30 -26.62
CA PRO A 106 -24.32 21.68 -26.43
C PRO A 106 -24.27 20.74 -25.23
N ALA A 107 -25.22 20.91 -24.31
CA ALA A 107 -25.34 19.98 -23.19
C ALA A 107 -25.65 18.58 -23.75
N PRO A 108 -24.89 17.53 -23.37
CA PRO A 108 -25.10 16.16 -23.84
C PRO A 108 -26.47 15.59 -23.46
N ASP A 109 -27.14 16.16 -22.46
CA ASP A 109 -28.43 15.68 -21.97
C ASP A 109 -29.29 16.83 -21.43
N ILE A 110 -30.61 16.68 -21.50
CA ILE A 110 -31.60 17.60 -20.91
C ILE A 110 -31.48 17.63 -19.38
N VAL A 111 -31.07 16.52 -18.76
CA VAL A 111 -30.86 16.43 -17.31
C VAL A 111 -29.87 17.50 -16.84
N GLN A 112 -28.81 17.78 -17.60
CA GLN A 112 -27.83 18.83 -17.23
C GLN A 112 -28.37 20.26 -17.33
N LYS A 113 -29.48 20.46 -18.05
CA LYS A 113 -30.16 21.76 -18.13
C LYS A 113 -31.17 21.95 -16.99
N CYS A 114 -31.81 20.87 -16.56
CA CYS A 114 -32.89 20.92 -15.58
C CYS A 114 -32.42 20.66 -14.14
N VAL A 115 -31.39 19.83 -13.96
CA VAL A 115 -30.87 19.46 -12.65
C VAL A 115 -29.74 20.40 -12.25
N PRO A 116 -29.83 21.10 -11.10
CA PRO A 116 -28.74 21.93 -10.61
C PRO A 116 -27.47 21.10 -10.38
N TYR A 117 -26.33 21.70 -10.66
CA TYR A 117 -25.04 21.11 -10.35
C TYR A 117 -24.82 21.06 -8.82
N MET A 118 -25.07 19.90 -8.22
CA MET A 118 -24.92 19.63 -6.78
C MET A 118 -23.94 18.45 -6.57
N PRO A 119 -22.61 18.68 -6.66
CA PRO A 119 -21.62 17.62 -6.53
C PRO A 119 -21.62 16.98 -5.13
N ASP A 120 -22.03 17.73 -4.10
CA ASP A 120 -22.09 17.26 -2.71
C ASP A 120 -23.28 16.31 -2.46
N TYR A 121 -24.25 16.25 -3.37
CA TYR A 121 -25.46 15.44 -3.22
C TYR A 121 -25.70 14.50 -4.43
N PRO A 122 -24.86 13.46 -4.57
CA PRO A 122 -24.88 12.57 -5.75
C PRO A 122 -26.12 11.66 -5.82
N ALA A 123 -26.88 11.53 -4.74
CA ALA A 123 -28.15 10.82 -4.72
C ALA A 123 -29.17 11.47 -5.67
N PHE A 124 -29.19 12.80 -5.74
CA PHE A 124 -30.10 13.55 -6.61
C PHE A 124 -29.80 13.31 -8.09
N ALA A 125 -28.52 13.33 -8.45
CA ALA A 125 -28.07 12.99 -9.80
C ALA A 125 -28.41 11.55 -10.20
N ALA A 126 -28.37 10.62 -9.24
CA ALA A 126 -28.72 9.22 -9.47
C ALA A 126 -30.21 9.04 -9.80
N GLU A 127 -31.09 9.74 -9.07
CA GLU A 127 -32.54 9.71 -9.26
C GLU A 127 -32.93 10.09 -10.69
N TYR A 128 -32.34 11.17 -11.22
CA TYR A 128 -32.60 11.63 -12.59
C TYR A 128 -31.80 10.88 -13.66
N LYS A 129 -31.10 9.80 -13.28
CA LYS A 129 -30.26 9.00 -14.19
C LYS A 129 -29.28 9.87 -14.99
N ALA A 130 -28.70 10.87 -14.34
CA ALA A 130 -27.79 11.80 -14.99
C ALA A 130 -26.65 11.08 -15.76
N PRO A 131 -26.20 11.66 -16.88
CA PRO A 131 -25.14 11.06 -17.69
C PRO A 131 -23.82 11.08 -16.92
N GLN A 132 -23.17 9.91 -16.84
CA GLN A 132 -21.84 9.79 -16.25
C GLN A 132 -20.78 10.13 -17.30
N ARG A 133 -19.75 10.87 -16.88
CA ARG A 133 -18.55 11.04 -17.70
C ARG A 133 -17.82 9.70 -17.74
N LYS A 134 -17.72 9.09 -18.93
CA LYS A 134 -16.85 7.94 -19.17
C LYS A 134 -15.38 8.35 -19.13
#